data_AF-A0A699YDK0-F1
#
_entry.id   AF-A0A699YDK0-F1
#
_cell.length_a   1.000
_cell.length_b   1.000
_cell.length_c   1.000
_cell.angle_alpha   90.00
_cell.angle_beta   90.00
_cell.angle_gamma   90.00
#
_symmetry.space_group_name_H-M   'P 1'
#
loop_
_entity.id
_entity.type
_entity.pdbx_description
1 polymer ?
#
loop_
_entity_poly.entity_id
_entity_poly.type
_entity_poly.pdbx_seq_one_letter_code
_entity_poly.pdbx_strand_id
1 'polypeptide(L)'
;MKDGTKDRVHEWMSGQQGKHDVLDEAASTVNDFKRGKRLKRLAKTLTGPLALLSISHLKVAALVVTSLMVAVDLAMFITFLTLANVQSDQVLDLQSVGLAIHHVLQVAISVTSLESLYAGAGVPHLRYLGEGGAEADIAYQLTFMEKQVEQLDELHRGVYLGFNKQRRLTEAYGIRDIWESPSNELIDFYPVGNTIVAQSVMTGLWDGGNTYIKQARDILQNSGDLYGLSTGHGVNFTRDPNTLSMLWNGPHVLVPAYMVTLDGLMQQAIADSQKVNNVQLIILAIEGGVTSCLAIAVMWYMSKKVVFRRYAIFMVFLLVPHGLIKALAARSVEVEEGSGEDNEENGGDMEDNAGDDAARPGDEEEEGRGRGAKGGPSGAGGPAAKLNITALQALAAAKANRPSLAKRVLRAMMFWKGPVEQRDGNGIVIPPAAASLASRRLVHSQAAVLWLV
;
A
#
# COMPACT_ATOMS: atom_id res chain seq x y z
N MET A 1 59.30 77.68 -60.54
CA MET A 1 57.91 77.56 -60.07
C MET A 1 57.22 76.41 -60.80
N LYS A 2 57.43 75.17 -60.34
CA LYS A 2 56.72 73.96 -60.76
C LYS A 2 56.86 72.95 -59.63
N ASP A 3 56.03 73.08 -58.61
CA ASP A 3 55.65 71.97 -57.73
C ASP A 3 54.53 72.46 -56.81
N GLY A 4 53.49 71.66 -56.64
CA GLY A 4 52.33 72.02 -55.80
C GLY A 4 50.97 71.61 -56.33
N THR A 5 50.88 70.66 -57.27
CA THR A 5 49.58 70.18 -57.78
C THR A 5 49.36 68.67 -57.65
N LYS A 6 50.36 67.88 -57.26
CA LYS A 6 50.21 66.42 -57.12
C LYS A 6 49.78 65.95 -55.72
N ASP A 7 50.06 66.72 -54.67
CA ASP A 7 49.75 66.26 -53.31
C ASP A 7 48.27 66.40 -52.91
N ARG A 8 47.52 67.32 -53.53
CA ARG A 8 46.10 67.53 -53.21
C ARG A 8 45.15 66.45 -53.74
N VAL A 9 45.56 65.64 -54.72
CA VAL A 9 44.68 64.61 -55.31
C VAL A 9 44.72 63.31 -54.51
N HIS A 10 45.88 62.95 -53.93
CA HIS A 10 46.00 61.76 -53.07
C HIS A 10 45.29 61.95 -51.71
N GLU A 11 45.27 63.16 -51.16
CA GLU A 11 44.57 63.48 -49.92
C GLU A 11 43.03 63.43 -50.09
N TRP A 12 42.51 63.86 -51.24
CA TRP A 12 41.07 63.78 -51.55
C TRP A 12 40.57 62.35 -51.79
N MET A 13 41.38 61.49 -52.41
CA MET A 13 40.97 60.09 -52.64
C MET A 13 41.09 59.23 -51.38
N SER A 14 42.10 59.45 -50.51
CA SER A 14 42.20 58.68 -49.25
C SER A 14 41.14 59.08 -48.22
N GLY A 15 40.70 60.35 -48.21
CA GLY A 15 39.62 60.84 -47.35
C GLY A 15 38.22 60.34 -47.76
N GLN A 16 38.01 59.95 -49.03
CA GLN A 16 36.77 59.29 -49.46
C GLN A 16 36.75 57.79 -49.18
N GLN A 17 37.91 57.11 -49.25
CA GLN A 17 38.01 55.68 -48.94
C GLN A 17 37.76 55.40 -47.44
N GLY A 18 38.36 56.19 -46.55
CA GLY A 18 38.16 56.04 -45.09
C GLY A 18 36.76 56.42 -44.61
N LYS A 19 36.01 57.25 -45.34
CA LYS A 19 34.60 57.53 -45.05
C LYS A 19 33.69 56.38 -45.44
N HIS A 20 34.00 55.63 -46.49
CA HIS A 20 33.21 54.47 -46.90
C HIS A 20 33.38 53.29 -45.93
N ASP A 21 34.59 53.01 -45.45
CA ASP A 21 34.82 51.91 -44.50
C ASP A 21 34.20 52.17 -43.12
N VAL A 22 34.24 53.42 -42.63
CA VAL A 22 33.59 53.81 -41.36
C VAL A 22 32.06 53.82 -41.47
N LEU A 23 31.51 54.15 -42.64
CA LEU A 23 30.07 54.06 -42.90
C LEU A 23 29.60 52.60 -43.02
N ASP A 24 30.42 51.70 -43.60
CA ASP A 24 30.08 50.27 -43.66
C ASP A 24 30.19 49.59 -42.28
N GLU A 25 31.16 49.97 -41.44
CA GLU A 25 31.27 49.46 -40.07
C GLU A 25 30.15 50.01 -39.15
N ALA A 26 29.81 51.30 -39.27
CA ALA A 26 28.64 51.90 -38.60
C ALA A 26 27.31 51.32 -39.11
N ALA A 27 27.19 51.04 -40.41
CA ALA A 27 25.99 50.40 -40.98
C ALA A 27 25.86 48.93 -40.54
N SER A 28 26.98 48.21 -40.36
CA SER A 28 26.99 46.84 -39.84
C SER A 28 26.56 46.77 -38.37
N THR A 29 27.07 47.67 -37.53
CA THR A 29 26.73 47.74 -36.10
C THR A 29 25.29 48.20 -35.87
N VAL A 30 24.77 49.14 -36.67
CA VAL A 30 23.35 49.54 -36.65
C VAL A 30 22.43 48.41 -37.14
N ASN A 31 22.85 47.63 -38.13
CA ASN A 31 22.12 46.45 -38.58
C ASN A 31 22.09 45.33 -37.51
N ASP A 32 23.17 45.17 -36.75
CA ASP A 32 23.22 44.23 -35.62
C ASP A 32 22.36 44.69 -34.44
N PHE A 33 22.28 46.00 -34.16
CA PHE A 33 21.37 46.54 -33.15
C PHE A 33 19.89 46.35 -33.56
N LYS A 34 19.55 46.59 -34.83
CA LYS A 34 18.20 46.35 -35.38
C LYS A 34 17.86 44.86 -35.37
N ARG A 35 18.82 43.97 -35.66
CA ARG A 35 18.68 42.51 -35.49
C ARG A 35 18.43 42.12 -34.04
N GLY A 36 19.20 42.69 -33.10
CA GLY A 36 19.02 42.47 -31.67
C GLY A 36 17.63 42.90 -31.18
N LYS A 37 17.13 44.06 -31.63
CA LYS A 37 15.79 44.57 -31.28
C LYS A 37 14.67 43.68 -31.85
N ARG A 38 14.83 43.16 -33.08
CA ARG A 38 13.89 42.18 -33.69
C ARG A 38 13.94 40.82 -33.00
N LEU A 39 15.13 40.31 -32.67
CA LEU A 39 15.31 39.09 -31.88
C LEU A 39 14.71 39.22 -30.48
N LYS A 40 14.82 40.39 -29.85
CA LYS A 40 14.19 40.67 -28.55
C LYS A 40 12.66 40.73 -28.64
N ARG A 41 12.10 41.33 -29.71
CA ARG A 41 10.65 41.29 -29.96
C ARG A 41 10.14 39.87 -30.23
N LEU A 42 10.90 39.08 -31.00
CA LEU A 42 10.62 37.67 -31.27
C LEU A 42 10.70 36.80 -30.01
N ALA A 43 11.72 37.03 -29.17
CA ALA A 43 11.83 36.37 -27.88
C ALA A 43 10.63 36.72 -26.99
N LYS A 44 10.19 37.99 -27.00
CA LYS A 44 9.02 38.47 -26.23
C LYS A 44 7.69 37.89 -26.74
N THR A 45 7.53 37.66 -28.04
CA THR A 45 6.34 36.96 -28.58
C THR A 45 6.40 35.45 -28.33
N LEU A 46 7.58 34.84 -28.36
CA LEU A 46 7.80 33.43 -28.00
C LEU A 46 7.57 33.14 -26.50
N THR A 47 7.86 34.11 -25.64
CA THR A 47 7.51 34.05 -24.20
C THR A 47 6.16 34.69 -23.88
N GLY A 48 5.41 35.08 -24.90
CA GLY A 48 4.13 35.75 -24.73
C GLY A 48 3.07 34.87 -24.04
N PRO A 49 2.02 35.49 -23.46
CA PRO A 49 1.01 34.81 -22.66
C PRO A 49 0.29 33.67 -23.40
N LEU A 50 0.15 33.77 -24.72
CA LEU A 50 -0.42 32.72 -25.57
C LEU A 50 0.45 31.45 -25.63
N ALA A 51 1.77 31.58 -25.63
CA ALA A 51 2.70 30.44 -25.60
C ALA A 51 2.73 29.79 -24.20
N LEU A 52 2.64 30.62 -23.15
CA LEU A 52 2.64 30.18 -21.75
C LEU A 52 1.34 29.48 -21.34
N LEU A 53 0.19 29.82 -21.93
CA LEU A 53 -1.09 29.16 -21.67
C LEU A 53 -1.02 27.63 -21.89
N SER A 54 -0.34 27.19 -22.94
CA SER A 54 -0.17 25.74 -23.20
C SER A 54 0.61 25.01 -22.09
N ILE A 55 1.53 25.72 -21.44
CA ILE A 55 2.34 25.19 -20.34
C ILE A 55 1.55 25.19 -19.04
N SER A 56 0.77 26.25 -18.77
CA SER A 56 -0.07 26.32 -17.56
C SER A 56 -1.13 25.20 -17.58
N HIS A 57 -1.77 24.94 -18.72
CA HIS A 57 -2.69 23.80 -18.84
C HIS A 57 -1.99 22.45 -18.59
N LEU A 58 -0.74 22.26 -19.05
CA LEU A 58 0.03 21.05 -18.76
C LEU A 58 0.39 20.94 -17.28
N LYS A 59 0.74 22.06 -16.63
CA LYS A 59 1.01 22.08 -15.18
C LYS A 59 -0.25 21.72 -14.38
N VAL A 60 -1.40 22.26 -14.73
CA VAL A 60 -2.68 21.94 -14.09
C VAL A 60 -3.04 20.47 -14.33
N ALA A 61 -2.92 19.97 -15.56
CA ALA A 61 -3.17 18.56 -15.86
C ALA A 61 -2.21 17.63 -15.09
N ALA A 62 -0.93 17.99 -14.97
CA ALA A 62 0.03 17.25 -14.18
C ALA A 62 -0.34 17.24 -12.68
N LEU A 63 -0.73 18.39 -12.13
CA LEU A 63 -1.20 18.49 -10.74
C LEU A 63 -2.45 17.64 -10.50
N VAL A 64 -3.40 17.62 -11.44
CA VAL A 64 -4.60 16.77 -11.37
C VAL A 64 -4.23 15.29 -11.38
N VAL A 65 -3.33 14.86 -12.28
CA VAL A 65 -2.87 13.46 -12.34
C VAL A 65 -2.13 13.07 -11.05
N THR A 66 -1.25 13.93 -10.54
CA THR A 66 -0.55 13.68 -9.27
C THR A 66 -1.53 13.61 -8.09
N SER A 67 -2.52 14.52 -8.03
CA SER A 67 -3.56 14.50 -7.00
C SER A 67 -4.39 13.22 -7.04
N LEU A 68 -4.77 12.76 -8.24
CA LEU A 68 -5.49 11.50 -8.42
C LEU A 68 -4.64 10.28 -8.02
N MET A 69 -3.34 10.30 -8.30
CA MET A 69 -2.42 9.25 -7.87
C MET A 69 -2.34 9.17 -6.33
N VAL A 70 -2.17 10.32 -5.67
CA VAL A 70 -2.19 10.39 -4.19
C VAL A 70 -3.52 9.89 -3.61
N ALA A 71 -4.66 10.20 -4.24
CA ALA A 71 -5.96 9.72 -3.79
C ALA A 71 -6.10 8.19 -3.90
N VAL A 72 -5.56 7.59 -4.98
CA VAL A 72 -5.52 6.13 -5.15
C VAL A 72 -4.61 5.50 -4.09
N ASP A 73 -3.40 6.02 -3.90
CA ASP A 73 -2.44 5.55 -2.89
C ASP A 73 -3.04 5.60 -1.48
N LEU A 74 -3.75 6.68 -1.15
CA LEU A 74 -4.45 6.82 0.13
C LEU A 74 -5.55 5.76 0.31
N ALA A 75 -6.37 5.52 -0.72
CA ALA A 75 -7.43 4.51 -0.66
C ALA A 75 -6.87 3.09 -0.43
N MET A 76 -5.72 2.78 -1.03
CA MET A 76 -5.05 1.50 -0.80
C MET A 76 -4.41 1.41 0.56
N PHE A 77 -3.80 2.50 1.05
CA PHE A 77 -3.28 2.55 2.41
C PHE A 77 -4.39 2.29 3.44
N ILE A 78 -5.57 2.91 3.27
CA ILE A 78 -6.73 2.65 4.12
C ILE A 78 -7.16 1.18 4.03
N THR A 79 -7.23 0.62 2.82
CA THR A 79 -7.58 -0.80 2.62
C THR A 79 -6.57 -1.74 3.28
N PHE A 80 -5.28 -1.42 3.21
CA PHE A 80 -4.25 -2.20 3.87
C PHE A 80 -4.38 -2.14 5.40
N LEU A 81 -4.63 -0.96 5.96
CA LEU A 81 -4.85 -0.79 7.40
C LEU A 81 -6.08 -1.57 7.89
N THR A 82 -7.18 -1.57 7.14
CA THR A 82 -8.37 -2.35 7.53
C THR A 82 -8.10 -3.85 7.52
N LEU A 83 -7.38 -4.36 6.51
CA LEU A 83 -6.97 -5.76 6.46
C LEU A 83 -6.00 -6.12 7.59
N ALA A 84 -5.04 -5.23 7.90
CA ALA A 84 -4.09 -5.44 8.99
C ALA A 84 -4.77 -5.49 10.37
N ASN A 85 -5.78 -4.63 10.59
CA ASN A 85 -6.56 -4.66 11.83
C ASN A 85 -7.33 -5.98 11.98
N VAL A 86 -7.94 -6.48 10.90
CA VAL A 86 -8.61 -7.79 10.92
C VAL A 86 -7.64 -8.92 11.27
N GLN A 87 -6.42 -8.91 10.72
CA GLN A 87 -5.39 -9.90 11.06
C GLN A 87 -4.92 -9.77 12.51
N SER A 88 -4.77 -8.54 13.01
CA SER A 88 -4.39 -8.29 14.40
C SER A 88 -5.43 -8.86 15.36
N ASP A 89 -6.73 -8.66 15.09
CA ASP A 89 -7.81 -9.21 15.89
C ASP A 89 -7.75 -10.74 15.96
N GLN A 90 -7.50 -11.41 14.82
CA GLN A 90 -7.35 -12.87 14.76
C GLN A 90 -6.16 -13.39 15.59
N VAL A 91 -5.04 -12.66 15.61
CA VAL A 91 -3.87 -13.03 16.42
C VAL A 91 -4.16 -12.84 17.90
N LEU A 92 -4.88 -11.77 18.27
CA LEU A 92 -5.31 -11.55 19.65
C LEU A 92 -6.26 -12.65 20.13
N ASP A 93 -7.15 -13.14 19.27
CA ASP A 93 -8.00 -14.29 19.58
C ASP A 93 -7.18 -15.54 19.85
N LEU A 94 -6.18 -15.82 19.00
CA LEU A 94 -5.28 -16.96 19.17
C LEU A 94 -4.52 -16.87 20.50
N GLN A 95 -4.01 -15.68 20.83
CA GLN A 95 -3.36 -15.42 22.11
C GLN A 95 -4.31 -15.63 23.29
N SER A 96 -5.57 -15.19 23.16
CA SER A 96 -6.56 -15.32 24.22
C SER A 96 -6.90 -16.79 24.54
N VAL A 97 -6.96 -17.67 23.52
CA VAL A 97 -7.10 -19.12 23.73
C VAL A 97 -5.87 -19.71 24.41
N GLY A 98 -4.67 -19.29 23.99
CA GLY A 98 -3.42 -19.70 24.64
C GLY A 98 -3.35 -19.29 26.11
N LEU A 99 -3.82 -18.09 26.44
CA LEU A 99 -3.94 -17.62 27.82
C LEU A 99 -5.03 -18.38 28.59
N ALA A 100 -6.16 -18.73 27.97
CA ALA A 100 -7.19 -19.53 28.61
C ALA A 100 -6.64 -20.91 29.04
N ILE A 101 -5.85 -21.57 28.18
CA ILE A 101 -5.14 -22.82 28.52
C ILE A 101 -4.25 -22.62 29.76
N HIS A 102 -3.48 -21.52 29.78
CA HIS A 102 -2.63 -21.20 30.92
C HIS A 102 -3.45 -21.06 32.21
N HIS A 103 -4.56 -20.32 32.17
CA HIS A 103 -5.39 -20.12 33.36
C HIS A 103 -6.13 -21.38 33.81
N VAL A 104 -6.57 -22.26 32.90
CA VAL A 104 -7.11 -23.59 33.27
C VAL A 104 -6.09 -24.38 34.09
N LEU A 105 -4.83 -24.41 33.63
CA LEU A 105 -3.75 -25.10 34.33
C LEU A 105 -3.39 -24.43 35.66
N GLN A 106 -3.33 -23.10 35.70
CA GLN A 106 -3.07 -22.36 36.96
C GLN A 106 -4.17 -22.61 38.00
N VAL A 107 -5.43 -22.71 37.57
CA VAL A 107 -6.55 -23.06 38.44
C VAL A 107 -6.42 -24.50 38.96
N ALA A 108 -6.04 -25.46 38.13
CA ALA A 108 -5.82 -26.84 38.58
C ALA A 108 -4.63 -26.94 39.56
N ILE A 109 -3.54 -26.22 39.29
CA ILE A 109 -2.39 -26.10 40.18
C ILE A 109 -2.81 -25.45 41.50
N SER A 110 -3.66 -24.41 41.45
CA SER A 110 -4.09 -23.72 42.67
C SER A 110 -4.96 -24.61 43.54
N VAL A 111 -5.84 -25.43 42.94
CA VAL A 111 -6.62 -26.44 43.66
C VAL A 111 -5.72 -27.50 44.29
N THR A 112 -4.71 -28.00 43.56
CA THR A 112 -3.73 -28.96 44.11
C THR A 112 -2.93 -28.33 45.28
N SER A 113 -2.56 -27.06 45.16
CA SER A 113 -1.88 -26.33 46.22
C SER A 113 -2.79 -26.18 47.44
N LEU A 114 -4.06 -25.83 47.26
CA LEU A 114 -5.04 -25.74 48.35
C LEU A 114 -5.21 -27.09 49.04
N GLU A 115 -5.26 -28.19 48.28
CA GLU A 115 -5.31 -29.54 48.85
C GLU A 115 -4.13 -29.81 49.79
N SER A 116 -2.91 -29.48 49.36
CA SER A 116 -1.71 -29.64 50.19
C SER A 116 -1.73 -28.78 51.44
N LEU A 117 -2.28 -27.56 51.36
CA LEU A 117 -2.40 -26.63 52.48
C LEU A 117 -3.45 -27.12 53.49
N TYR A 118 -4.63 -27.55 53.03
CA TYR A 118 -5.66 -28.11 53.90
C TYR A 118 -5.25 -29.44 54.53
N ALA A 119 -4.41 -30.23 53.86
CA ALA A 119 -3.81 -31.45 54.42
C ALA A 119 -2.73 -31.18 55.48
N GLY A 120 -2.36 -29.91 55.72
CA GLY A 120 -1.29 -29.55 56.66
C GLY A 120 0.12 -29.88 56.16
N ALA A 121 0.29 -30.13 54.87
CA ALA A 121 1.58 -30.44 54.24
C ALA A 121 2.36 -29.19 53.81
N GLY A 122 2.11 -28.05 54.46
CA GLY A 122 2.81 -26.80 54.19
C GLY A 122 4.29 -26.91 54.55
N VAL A 123 5.18 -26.51 53.64
CA VAL A 123 6.61 -26.47 53.93
C VAL A 123 6.93 -25.14 54.65
N PRO A 124 7.50 -25.17 55.86
CA PRO A 124 7.83 -23.96 56.60
C PRO A 124 8.86 -23.10 55.84
N HIS A 125 8.72 -21.77 55.89
CA HIS A 125 9.68 -20.78 55.38
C HIS A 125 9.86 -20.76 53.84
N LEU A 126 8.86 -21.17 53.06
CA LEU A 126 8.90 -20.93 51.61
C LEU A 126 8.65 -19.45 51.32
N ARG A 127 9.36 -18.88 50.35
CA ARG A 127 9.11 -17.49 49.95
C ARG A 127 7.65 -17.38 49.46
N TYR A 128 6.85 -16.54 50.10
CA TYR A 128 5.39 -16.33 49.87
C TYR A 128 4.42 -17.33 50.53
N LEU A 129 4.91 -18.35 51.24
CA LEU A 129 4.11 -19.16 52.17
C LEU A 129 4.73 -19.01 53.57
N GLY A 130 3.98 -18.58 54.56
CA GLY A 130 4.43 -18.31 55.92
C GLY A 130 5.01 -19.52 56.66
N GLU A 131 4.71 -19.66 57.95
CA GLU A 131 5.21 -20.76 58.78
C GLU A 131 4.48 -22.10 58.51
N GLY A 132 4.34 -22.50 57.23
CA GLY A 132 3.95 -23.86 56.84
C GLY A 132 2.46 -24.19 57.05
N GLY A 133 1.56 -23.56 56.28
CA GLY A 133 0.13 -23.90 56.30
C GLY A 133 -0.70 -23.02 57.21
N ALA A 134 -0.26 -21.77 57.43
CA ALA A 134 -1.04 -20.78 58.17
C ALA A 134 -2.28 -20.34 57.36
N GLU A 135 -3.33 -19.88 58.06
CA GLU A 135 -4.55 -19.32 57.48
C GLU A 135 -4.27 -18.23 56.42
N ALA A 136 -3.18 -17.48 56.58
CA ALA A 136 -2.70 -16.48 55.62
C ALA A 136 -2.28 -17.08 54.26
N ASP A 137 -1.71 -18.28 54.23
CA ASP A 137 -1.27 -18.95 52.99
C ASP A 137 -2.47 -19.45 52.20
N ILE A 138 -3.48 -19.97 52.91
CA ILE A 138 -4.77 -20.38 52.34
C ILE A 138 -5.46 -19.14 51.75
N ALA A 139 -5.56 -18.05 52.52
CA ALA A 139 -6.15 -16.80 52.04
C ALA A 139 -5.43 -16.26 50.79
N TYR A 140 -4.09 -16.26 50.78
CA TYR A 140 -3.31 -15.89 49.60
C TYR A 140 -3.64 -16.78 48.40
N GLN A 141 -3.64 -18.09 48.58
CA GLN A 141 -3.90 -19.04 47.50
C GLN A 141 -5.33 -18.94 46.95
N LEU A 142 -6.31 -18.66 47.81
CA LEU A 142 -7.69 -18.38 47.41
C LEU A 142 -7.79 -17.11 46.57
N THR A 143 -7.15 -16.01 46.99
CA THR A 143 -7.14 -14.77 46.19
C THR A 143 -6.43 -14.95 44.85
N PHE A 144 -5.36 -15.76 44.82
CA PHE A 144 -4.69 -16.12 43.58
C PHE A 144 -5.62 -16.90 42.65
N MET A 145 -6.26 -17.96 43.16
CA MET A 145 -7.20 -18.79 42.41
C MET A 145 -8.40 -17.97 41.90
N GLU A 146 -8.98 -17.10 42.71
CA GLU A 146 -10.07 -16.18 42.32
C GLU A 146 -9.68 -15.36 41.09
N LYS A 147 -8.51 -14.72 41.12
CA LYS A 147 -7.99 -13.96 39.98
C LYS A 147 -7.80 -14.84 38.74
N GLN A 148 -7.32 -16.06 38.89
CA GLN A 148 -7.17 -16.98 37.75
C GLN A 148 -8.52 -17.40 37.16
N VAL A 149 -9.53 -17.62 38.01
CA VAL A 149 -10.90 -17.97 37.59
C VAL A 149 -11.57 -16.80 36.89
N GLU A 150 -11.40 -15.56 37.36
CA GLU A 150 -11.92 -14.36 36.68
C GLU A 150 -11.30 -14.19 35.30
N GLN A 151 -9.97 -14.32 35.19
CA GLN A 151 -9.28 -14.24 33.91
C GLN A 151 -9.71 -15.37 32.96
N LEU A 152 -9.88 -16.59 33.48
CA LEU A 152 -10.39 -17.71 32.71
C LEU A 152 -11.83 -17.45 32.22
N ASP A 153 -12.72 -16.91 33.05
CA ASP A 153 -14.11 -16.61 32.69
C ASP A 153 -14.18 -15.53 31.60
N GLU A 154 -13.39 -14.47 31.73
CA GLU A 154 -13.28 -13.43 30.71
C GLU A 154 -12.78 -13.99 29.37
N LEU A 155 -11.70 -14.77 29.39
CA LEU A 155 -11.12 -15.35 28.18
C LEU A 155 -12.03 -16.42 27.55
N HIS A 156 -12.63 -17.29 28.36
CA HIS A 156 -13.55 -18.33 27.89
C HIS A 156 -14.76 -17.72 27.17
N ARG A 157 -15.37 -16.69 27.78
CA ARG A 157 -16.49 -15.96 27.16
C ARG A 157 -16.04 -15.14 25.97
N GLY A 158 -14.89 -14.48 26.06
CA GLY A 158 -14.36 -13.64 25.00
C GLY A 158 -13.99 -14.44 23.74
N VAL A 159 -13.49 -15.67 23.89
CA VAL A 159 -13.24 -16.55 22.75
C VAL A 159 -14.55 -16.93 22.06
N TYR A 160 -15.57 -17.35 22.82
CA TYR A 160 -16.86 -17.80 22.27
C TYR A 160 -17.71 -16.67 21.70
N LEU A 161 -17.92 -15.59 22.47
CA LEU A 161 -18.81 -14.47 22.14
C LEU A 161 -18.08 -13.31 21.44
N GLY A 162 -16.75 -13.22 21.53
CA GLY A 162 -15.96 -12.06 21.10
C GLY A 162 -15.73 -11.05 22.22
N PHE A 163 -14.54 -10.42 22.23
CA PHE A 163 -14.14 -9.44 23.25
C PHE A 163 -14.77 -8.05 23.05
N ASN A 164 -14.70 -7.50 21.83
CA ASN A 164 -15.15 -6.14 21.53
C ASN A 164 -16.52 -6.08 20.88
N LYS A 165 -16.87 -7.12 20.11
CA LYS A 165 -18.11 -7.21 19.36
C LYS A 165 -18.61 -8.64 19.46
N GLN A 166 -19.91 -8.78 19.69
CA GLN A 166 -20.56 -10.08 19.63
C GLN A 166 -20.35 -10.68 18.25
N ARG A 167 -19.71 -11.83 18.23
CA ARG A 167 -19.46 -12.63 17.03
C ARG A 167 -19.86 -14.06 17.32
N ARG A 168 -20.19 -14.78 16.24
CA ARG A 168 -20.31 -16.23 16.31
C ARG A 168 -19.01 -16.86 15.88
N LEU A 169 -18.58 -17.92 16.56
CA LEU A 169 -17.44 -18.73 16.13
C LEU A 169 -17.64 -19.23 14.70
N THR A 170 -16.57 -19.30 13.92
CA THR A 170 -16.63 -19.82 12.56
C THR A 170 -16.87 -21.34 12.57
N GLU A 171 -17.59 -21.84 11.55
CA GLU A 171 -17.70 -23.28 11.30
C GLU A 171 -16.42 -23.85 10.66
N ALA A 172 -15.54 -22.98 10.15
CA ALA A 172 -14.31 -23.41 9.52
C ALA A 172 -13.44 -24.19 10.50
N TYR A 173 -12.82 -25.27 9.99
CA TYR A 173 -11.92 -26.14 10.76
C TYR A 173 -12.56 -26.78 12.01
N GLY A 174 -13.89 -26.90 12.05
CA GLY A 174 -14.60 -27.57 13.16
C GLY A 174 -14.53 -26.82 14.49
N ILE A 175 -14.13 -25.53 14.48
CA ILE A 175 -14.01 -24.73 15.71
C ILE A 175 -15.35 -24.65 16.41
N ARG A 176 -16.43 -24.30 15.69
CA ARG A 176 -17.77 -24.24 16.27
C ARG A 176 -18.22 -25.58 16.86
N ASP A 177 -17.92 -26.69 16.19
CA ASP A 177 -18.39 -28.01 16.62
C ASP A 177 -17.80 -28.41 17.97
N ILE A 178 -16.55 -28.06 18.26
CA ILE A 178 -15.92 -28.33 19.57
C ILE A 178 -16.59 -27.54 20.70
N TRP A 179 -17.09 -26.34 20.40
CA TRP A 179 -17.72 -25.44 21.37
C TRP A 179 -19.19 -25.73 21.61
N GLU A 180 -19.96 -25.94 20.53
CA GLU A 180 -21.41 -26.11 20.57
C GLU A 180 -21.85 -27.59 20.63
N SER A 181 -21.09 -28.52 20.02
CA SER A 181 -21.50 -29.94 19.97
C SER A 181 -20.95 -30.73 21.16
N PRO A 182 -21.68 -31.75 21.65
CA PRO A 182 -21.28 -32.60 22.76
C PRO A 182 -20.15 -33.57 22.35
N SER A 183 -18.96 -33.02 22.14
CA SER A 183 -17.78 -33.72 21.61
C SER A 183 -16.72 -34.00 22.67
N ASN A 184 -16.76 -33.28 23.81
CA ASN A 184 -15.80 -33.43 24.88
C ASN A 184 -16.39 -34.27 26.01
N GLU A 185 -15.65 -35.30 26.41
CA GLU A 185 -16.04 -36.20 27.49
C GLU A 185 -15.63 -35.61 28.84
N LEU A 186 -16.57 -34.93 29.51
CA LEU A 186 -16.35 -34.38 30.85
C LEU A 186 -16.68 -35.44 31.90
N ILE A 187 -15.80 -35.61 32.90
CA ILE A 187 -16.07 -36.51 34.02
C ILE A 187 -16.70 -35.71 35.16
N ASP A 188 -17.98 -35.95 35.42
CA ASP A 188 -18.66 -35.41 36.60
C ASP A 188 -18.46 -36.36 37.78
N PHE A 189 -18.16 -35.79 38.95
CA PHE A 189 -17.99 -36.54 40.18
C PHE A 189 -19.14 -36.18 41.12
N TYR A 190 -19.72 -37.17 41.77
CA TYR A 190 -20.75 -36.93 42.78
C TYR A 190 -20.69 -37.97 43.91
N PRO A 191 -21.12 -37.60 45.13
CA PRO A 191 -21.10 -38.51 46.26
C PRO A 191 -22.31 -39.46 46.19
N VAL A 192 -22.05 -40.77 46.27
CA VAL A 192 -23.06 -41.81 46.45
C VAL A 192 -22.77 -42.52 47.76
N GLY A 193 -23.47 -42.12 48.83
CA GLY A 193 -23.20 -42.60 50.18
C GLY A 193 -21.80 -42.19 50.65
N ASN A 194 -20.93 -43.17 50.93
CA ASN A 194 -19.55 -42.93 51.37
C ASN A 194 -18.51 -43.11 50.24
N THR A 195 -18.96 -43.25 48.99
CA THR A 195 -18.10 -43.42 47.81
C THR A 195 -18.34 -42.29 46.84
N ILE A 196 -17.30 -41.89 46.11
CA ILE A 196 -17.41 -40.91 45.02
C ILE A 196 -17.49 -41.71 43.73
N VAL A 197 -18.51 -41.42 42.93
CA VAL A 197 -18.72 -42.05 41.63
C VAL A 197 -18.39 -41.04 40.54
N ALA A 198 -17.73 -41.51 39.49
CA ALA A 198 -17.41 -40.74 38.30
C ALA A 198 -18.40 -41.12 37.19
N GLN A 199 -18.99 -40.14 36.52
CA GLN A 199 -19.86 -40.32 35.37
C GLN A 199 -19.37 -39.47 34.20
N SER A 200 -19.24 -40.11 33.05
CA SER A 200 -18.92 -39.44 31.80
C SER A 200 -20.14 -38.74 31.23
N VAL A 201 -20.00 -37.46 30.90
CA VAL A 201 -21.02 -36.62 30.28
C VAL A 201 -20.40 -35.93 29.06
N MET A 202 -21.02 -36.14 27.89
CA MET A 202 -20.60 -35.48 26.66
C MET A 202 -21.10 -34.04 26.65
N THR A 203 -20.19 -33.08 26.54
CA THR A 203 -20.48 -31.64 26.60
C THR A 203 -19.73 -30.87 25.51
N GLY A 204 -20.28 -29.73 25.09
CA GLY A 204 -19.52 -28.76 24.30
C GLY A 204 -18.50 -28.03 25.17
N LEU A 205 -17.44 -27.50 24.56
CA LEU A 205 -16.42 -26.76 25.31
C LEU A 205 -17.01 -25.55 26.03
N TRP A 206 -18.08 -24.94 25.50
CA TRP A 206 -18.82 -23.88 26.18
C TRP A 206 -19.42 -24.34 27.52
N ASP A 207 -20.20 -25.42 27.49
CA ASP A 207 -20.85 -25.93 28.71
C ASP A 207 -19.83 -26.53 29.68
N GLY A 208 -18.82 -27.24 29.16
CA GLY A 208 -17.73 -27.81 29.95
C GLY A 208 -16.88 -26.72 30.63
N GLY A 209 -16.53 -25.66 29.92
CA GLY A 209 -15.77 -24.53 30.47
C GLY A 209 -16.56 -23.76 31.53
N ASN A 210 -17.85 -23.48 31.28
CA ASN A 210 -18.71 -22.85 32.29
C ASN A 210 -18.91 -23.73 33.53
N THR A 211 -19.05 -25.05 33.34
CA THR A 211 -19.13 -26.01 34.45
C THR A 211 -17.85 -26.01 35.28
N TYR A 212 -16.68 -26.00 34.64
CA TYR A 212 -15.40 -25.93 35.32
C TYR A 212 -15.21 -24.61 36.10
N ILE A 213 -15.58 -23.47 35.50
CA ILE A 213 -15.54 -22.16 36.17
C ILE A 213 -16.50 -22.14 37.37
N LYS A 214 -17.69 -22.71 37.22
CA LYS A 214 -18.66 -22.83 38.31
C LYS A 214 -18.09 -23.66 39.47
N GLN A 215 -17.54 -24.84 39.18
CA GLN A 215 -16.92 -25.70 40.18
C GLN A 215 -15.77 -24.99 40.90
N ALA A 216 -14.95 -24.22 40.18
CA ALA A 216 -13.89 -23.41 40.76
C ALA A 216 -14.43 -22.35 41.75
N ARG A 217 -15.51 -21.66 41.37
CA ARG A 217 -16.19 -20.68 42.24
C ARG A 217 -16.83 -21.35 43.45
N ASP A 218 -17.40 -22.53 43.28
CA ASP A 218 -17.99 -23.30 44.39
C ASP A 218 -16.91 -23.68 45.41
N ILE A 219 -15.71 -24.09 44.98
CA ILE A 219 -14.57 -24.33 45.88
C ILE A 219 -14.16 -23.05 46.62
N LEU A 220 -14.05 -21.92 45.90
CA LEU A 220 -13.68 -20.63 46.49
C LEU A 220 -14.68 -20.19 47.58
N GLN A 221 -15.97 -20.30 47.31
CA GLN A 221 -17.02 -19.89 48.26
C GLN A 221 -17.08 -20.80 49.49
N ASN A 222 -16.86 -22.10 49.30
CA ASN A 222 -16.95 -23.09 50.38
C ASN A 222 -15.64 -23.26 51.18
N SER A 223 -14.58 -22.55 50.78
CA SER A 223 -13.23 -22.69 51.34
C SER A 223 -13.11 -22.41 52.84
N GLY A 224 -13.79 -21.38 53.35
CA GLY A 224 -13.75 -21.03 54.77
C GLY A 224 -14.58 -21.96 55.65
N ASP A 225 -15.84 -22.19 55.27
CA ASP A 225 -16.82 -22.84 56.15
C ASP A 225 -16.73 -24.38 56.11
N LEU A 226 -16.56 -24.98 54.92
CA LEU A 226 -16.57 -26.44 54.76
C LEU A 226 -15.18 -27.06 54.94
N TYR A 227 -14.13 -26.33 54.56
CA TYR A 227 -12.75 -26.85 54.55
C TYR A 227 -11.89 -26.30 55.69
N GLY A 228 -12.18 -25.11 56.22
CA GLY A 228 -11.40 -24.46 57.29
C GLY A 228 -11.73 -24.91 58.72
N LEU A 229 -12.94 -25.38 59.00
CA LEU A 229 -13.44 -25.64 60.37
C LEU A 229 -13.32 -27.10 60.83
N SER A 230 -12.97 -28.04 59.95
CA SER A 230 -13.00 -29.48 60.25
C SER A 230 -11.67 -29.95 60.86
N THR A 231 -11.75 -30.51 62.07
CA THR A 231 -10.68 -31.23 62.79
C THR A 231 -10.13 -32.46 62.07
N GLY A 232 -10.61 -32.79 60.86
CA GLY A 232 -10.02 -33.76 59.95
C GLY A 232 -9.25 -33.07 58.82
N HIS A 233 -7.96 -32.77 59.06
CA HIS A 233 -7.04 -32.16 58.09
C HIS A 233 -7.24 -32.68 56.65
N GLY A 234 -7.68 -31.81 55.73
CA GLY A 234 -7.70 -32.04 54.27
C GLY A 234 -8.69 -33.08 53.72
N VAL A 235 -9.22 -34.01 54.53
CA VAL A 235 -10.03 -35.14 54.03
C VAL A 235 -11.30 -34.68 53.32
N ASN A 236 -11.92 -33.60 53.79
CA ASN A 236 -13.13 -33.05 53.16
C ASN A 236 -12.83 -32.38 51.80
N PHE A 237 -11.64 -31.81 51.64
CA PHE A 237 -11.23 -31.13 50.40
C PHE A 237 -10.87 -32.13 49.30
N THR A 238 -10.06 -33.14 49.62
CA THR A 238 -9.68 -34.21 48.68
C THR A 238 -10.88 -35.06 48.24
N ARG A 239 -11.92 -35.14 49.07
CA ARG A 239 -13.15 -35.88 48.77
C ARG A 239 -14.26 -35.00 48.16
N ASP A 240 -14.01 -33.71 47.97
CA ASP A 240 -14.96 -32.83 47.28
C ASP A 240 -15.03 -33.24 45.80
N PRO A 241 -16.21 -33.60 45.28
CA PRO A 241 -16.36 -33.91 43.88
C PRO A 241 -15.93 -32.77 42.94
N ASN A 242 -16.10 -31.51 43.35
CA ASN A 242 -15.66 -30.37 42.55
C ASN A 242 -14.14 -30.31 42.41
N THR A 243 -13.41 -30.54 43.51
CA THR A 243 -11.95 -30.64 43.51
C THR A 243 -11.47 -31.74 42.54
N LEU A 244 -12.05 -32.94 42.63
CA LEU A 244 -11.69 -34.06 41.76
C LEU A 244 -12.02 -33.79 40.29
N SER A 245 -13.20 -33.21 40.02
CA SER A 245 -13.61 -32.77 38.69
C SER A 245 -12.61 -31.80 38.10
N MET A 246 -12.16 -30.80 38.86
CA MET A 246 -11.23 -29.80 38.35
C MET A 246 -9.84 -30.38 38.08
N LEU A 247 -9.31 -31.19 38.99
CA LEU A 247 -8.01 -31.83 38.84
C LEU A 247 -7.96 -32.75 37.62
N TRP A 248 -9.05 -33.46 37.34
CA TRP A 248 -9.14 -34.34 36.18
C TRP A 248 -9.45 -33.58 34.89
N ASN A 249 -10.55 -32.83 34.85
CA ASN A 249 -11.07 -32.25 33.61
C ASN A 249 -10.20 -31.11 33.07
N GLY A 250 -9.49 -30.37 33.93
CA GLY A 250 -8.63 -29.27 33.48
C GLY A 250 -7.57 -29.75 32.47
N PRO A 251 -6.61 -30.59 32.89
CA PRO A 251 -5.54 -31.09 32.01
C PRO A 251 -6.01 -32.10 30.96
N HIS A 252 -6.99 -32.95 31.27
CA HIS A 252 -7.35 -34.08 30.40
C HIS A 252 -8.45 -33.76 29.37
N VAL A 253 -9.32 -32.79 29.64
CA VAL A 253 -10.48 -32.50 28.79
C VAL A 253 -10.39 -31.09 28.22
N LEU A 254 -10.30 -30.07 29.08
CA LEU A 254 -10.32 -28.68 28.66
C LEU A 254 -9.06 -28.28 27.88
N VAL A 255 -7.87 -28.62 28.38
CA VAL A 255 -6.61 -28.26 27.70
C VAL A 255 -6.55 -28.82 26.28
N PRO A 256 -6.83 -30.12 26.01
CA PRO A 256 -6.91 -30.63 24.66
C PRO A 256 -7.97 -29.93 23.80
N ALA A 257 -9.16 -29.67 24.33
CA ALA A 257 -10.23 -28.99 23.59
C ALA A 257 -9.85 -27.55 23.18
N TYR A 258 -9.19 -26.82 24.08
CA TYR A 258 -8.63 -25.50 23.75
C TYR A 258 -7.46 -25.59 22.77
N MET A 259 -6.62 -26.63 22.82
CA MET A 259 -5.55 -26.84 21.84
C MET A 259 -6.10 -27.08 20.43
N VAL A 260 -7.18 -27.85 20.30
CA VAL A 260 -7.85 -28.03 19.00
C VAL A 260 -8.47 -26.72 18.53
N THR A 261 -9.06 -25.93 19.44
CA THR A 261 -9.55 -24.58 19.11
C THR A 261 -8.40 -23.68 18.61
N LEU A 262 -7.24 -23.72 19.28
CA LEU A 262 -6.05 -22.95 18.91
C LEU A 262 -5.53 -23.37 17.53
N ASP A 263 -5.46 -24.67 17.24
CA ASP A 263 -5.06 -25.17 15.92
C ASP A 263 -6.05 -24.73 14.82
N GLY A 264 -7.36 -24.83 15.09
CA GLY A 264 -8.39 -24.36 14.16
C GLY A 264 -8.27 -22.86 13.87
N LEU A 265 -8.10 -22.03 14.90
CA LEU A 265 -7.90 -20.58 14.75
C LEU A 265 -6.60 -20.27 14.00
N MET A 266 -5.53 -21.02 14.24
CA MET A 266 -4.26 -20.88 13.52
C MET A 266 -4.43 -21.22 12.03
N GLN A 267 -5.11 -22.32 11.71
CA GLN A 267 -5.41 -22.70 10.32
C GLN A 267 -6.28 -21.65 9.62
N GLN A 268 -7.25 -21.08 10.35
CA GLN A 268 -8.05 -19.96 9.85
C GLN A 268 -7.19 -18.73 9.57
N ALA A 269 -6.35 -18.32 10.51
CA ALA A 269 -5.45 -17.19 10.34
C ALA A 269 -4.49 -17.38 9.14
N ILE A 270 -3.99 -18.60 8.92
CA ILE A 270 -3.17 -18.93 7.75
C ILE A 270 -3.97 -18.78 6.45
N ALA A 271 -5.19 -19.32 6.40
CA ALA A 271 -6.03 -19.24 5.21
C ALA A 271 -6.45 -17.79 4.89
N ASP A 272 -6.76 -17.00 5.91
CA ASP A 272 -7.10 -15.59 5.74
C ASP A 272 -5.86 -14.75 5.39
N SER A 273 -4.68 -15.09 5.92
CA SER A 273 -3.41 -14.48 5.50
C SER A 273 -3.12 -14.71 4.01
N GLN A 274 -3.40 -15.92 3.48
CA GLN A 274 -3.26 -16.19 2.05
C GLN A 274 -4.23 -15.34 1.20
N LYS A 275 -5.48 -15.15 1.65
CA LYS A 275 -6.43 -14.27 0.96
C LYS A 275 -5.96 -12.83 0.97
N VAL A 276 -5.50 -12.32 2.12
CA VAL A 276 -4.96 -10.95 2.24
C VAL A 276 -3.76 -10.75 1.33
N ASN A 277 -2.82 -11.72 1.31
CA ASN A 277 -1.66 -11.65 0.43
C ASN A 277 -2.07 -11.63 -1.06
N ASN A 278 -3.05 -12.45 -1.47
CA ASN A 278 -3.57 -12.44 -2.83
C ASN A 278 -4.22 -11.09 -3.18
N VAL A 279 -4.99 -10.50 -2.27
CA VAL A 279 -5.60 -9.17 -2.44
C VAL A 279 -4.53 -8.10 -2.56
N GLN A 280 -3.51 -8.11 -1.69
CA GLN A 280 -2.41 -7.15 -1.73
C GLN A 280 -1.64 -7.25 -3.05
N LEU A 281 -1.41 -8.45 -3.56
CA LEU A 281 -0.75 -8.66 -4.84
C LEU A 281 -1.61 -8.10 -6.00
N ILE A 282 -2.91 -8.36 -6.00
CA ILE A 282 -3.84 -7.82 -7.00
C ILE A 282 -3.83 -6.28 -6.97
N ILE A 283 -3.90 -5.69 -5.76
CA ILE A 283 -3.87 -4.25 -5.57
C ILE A 283 -2.56 -3.66 -6.12
N LEU A 284 -1.42 -4.24 -5.75
CA LEU A 284 -0.11 -3.80 -6.21
C LEU A 284 0.05 -3.92 -7.73
N ALA A 285 -0.53 -4.96 -8.35
CA ALA A 285 -0.52 -5.12 -9.79
C ALA A 285 -1.37 -4.04 -10.50
N ILE A 286 -2.52 -3.68 -9.94
CA ILE A 286 -3.41 -2.65 -10.49
C ILE A 286 -2.77 -1.27 -10.33
N GLU A 287 -2.29 -0.93 -9.14
CA GLU A 287 -1.63 0.35 -8.84
C GLU A 287 -0.31 0.52 -9.60
N GLY A 288 0.64 -0.38 -9.32
CA GLY A 288 1.99 -0.28 -9.85
C GLY A 288 2.05 -0.54 -11.35
N GLY A 289 1.16 -1.41 -11.85
CA GLY A 289 1.06 -1.71 -13.27
C GLY A 289 0.15 -0.72 -13.99
N VAL A 290 -1.15 -0.85 -13.79
CA VAL A 290 -2.17 -0.20 -14.60
C VAL A 290 -2.21 1.30 -14.34
N THR A 291 -2.30 1.73 -13.08
CA THR A 291 -2.42 3.16 -12.72
C THR A 291 -1.17 3.93 -13.12
N SER A 292 0.02 3.38 -12.85
CA SER A 292 1.29 3.99 -13.26
C SER A 292 1.46 4.06 -14.78
N CYS A 293 1.14 2.99 -15.51
CA CYS A 293 1.20 3.01 -16.98
C CYS A 293 0.20 4.00 -17.58
N LEU A 294 -1.00 4.08 -17.03
CA LEU A 294 -2.03 5.03 -17.47
C LEU A 294 -1.58 6.48 -17.20
N ALA A 295 -1.03 6.76 -16.01
CA ALA A 295 -0.50 8.08 -15.67
C ALA A 295 0.63 8.50 -16.63
N ILE A 296 1.57 7.60 -16.92
CA ILE A 296 2.64 7.85 -17.90
C ILE A 296 2.07 8.08 -19.29
N ALA A 297 1.10 7.28 -19.73
CA ALA A 297 0.48 7.43 -21.05
C ALA A 297 -0.25 8.77 -21.20
N VAL A 298 -0.99 9.20 -20.17
CA VAL A 298 -1.67 10.51 -20.12
C VAL A 298 -0.64 11.64 -20.15
N MET A 299 0.40 11.57 -19.32
CA MET A 299 1.45 12.59 -19.29
C MET A 299 2.23 12.67 -20.60
N TRP A 300 2.50 11.53 -21.23
CA TRP A 300 3.13 11.45 -22.54
C TRP A 300 2.26 12.08 -23.63
N TYR A 301 0.96 11.77 -23.64
CA TYR A 301 0.00 12.33 -24.59
C TYR A 301 -0.09 13.86 -24.46
N MET A 302 -0.23 14.37 -23.22
CA MET A 302 -0.25 15.81 -22.96
C MET A 302 1.06 16.49 -23.35
N SER A 303 2.20 15.87 -23.06
CA SER A 303 3.53 16.37 -23.44
C SER A 303 3.68 16.45 -24.95
N LYS A 304 3.27 15.43 -25.70
CA LYS A 304 3.29 15.45 -27.18
C LYS A 304 2.45 16.59 -27.74
N LYS A 305 1.27 16.84 -27.19
CA LYS A 305 0.38 17.92 -27.65
C LYS A 305 1.02 19.30 -27.42
N VAL A 306 1.68 19.52 -26.29
CA VAL A 306 2.40 20.77 -26.01
C VAL A 306 3.62 20.93 -26.90
N VAL A 307 4.40 19.85 -27.08
CA VAL A 307 5.58 19.84 -27.95
C VAL A 307 5.19 20.15 -29.39
N PHE A 308 4.13 19.53 -29.92
CA PHE A 308 3.64 19.81 -31.28
C PHE A 308 3.20 21.27 -31.46
N ARG A 309 2.48 21.83 -30.48
CA ARG A 309 2.10 23.26 -30.50
C ARG A 309 3.33 24.17 -30.49
N ARG A 310 4.33 23.88 -29.67
CA ARG A 310 5.60 24.62 -29.67
C ARG A 310 6.32 24.48 -31.00
N TYR A 311 6.44 23.26 -31.54
CA TYR A 311 7.05 23.03 -32.84
C TYR A 311 6.34 23.83 -33.93
N ALA A 312 5.01 23.85 -33.98
CA ALA A 312 4.26 24.64 -34.96
C ALA A 312 4.60 26.14 -34.89
N ILE A 313 4.70 26.70 -33.69
CA ILE A 313 5.11 28.09 -33.48
C ILE A 313 6.56 28.31 -33.96
N PHE A 314 7.49 27.41 -33.62
CA PHE A 314 8.89 27.49 -34.06
C PHE A 314 9.08 27.23 -35.57
N MET A 315 8.21 26.42 -36.18
CA MET A 315 8.28 26.07 -37.60
C MET A 315 7.99 27.29 -38.47
N VAL A 316 7.03 28.14 -38.08
CA VAL A 316 6.79 29.42 -38.74
C VAL A 316 8.05 30.29 -38.76
N PHE A 317 8.89 30.24 -37.72
CA PHE A 317 10.15 30.98 -37.66
C PHE A 317 11.29 30.33 -38.45
N LEU A 318 11.34 29.00 -38.53
CA LEU A 318 12.30 28.28 -39.38
C LEU A 318 11.97 28.39 -40.86
N LEU A 319 10.68 28.54 -41.21
CA LEU A 319 10.22 28.58 -42.58
C LEU A 319 10.23 29.99 -43.18
N VAL A 320 10.52 31.05 -42.41
CA VAL A 320 10.82 32.36 -43.01
C VAL A 320 12.13 32.20 -43.79
N PRO A 321 12.10 32.19 -45.13
CA PRO A 321 13.32 32.01 -45.88
C PRO A 321 14.25 33.17 -45.55
N HIS A 322 15.51 32.87 -45.25
CA HIS A 322 16.53 33.91 -45.11
C HIS A 322 16.53 34.88 -46.31
N GLY A 323 16.08 34.43 -47.49
CA GLY A 323 15.86 35.23 -48.69
C GLY A 323 14.73 36.28 -48.57
N LEU A 324 13.62 35.98 -47.90
CA LEU A 324 12.54 36.94 -47.64
C LEU A 324 12.94 37.96 -46.58
N ILE A 325 13.76 37.56 -45.60
CA ILE A 325 14.33 38.48 -44.60
C ILE A 325 15.36 39.41 -45.27
N LYS A 326 16.19 38.89 -46.19
CA LYS A 326 17.10 39.70 -47.02
C LYS A 326 16.34 40.62 -47.98
N ALA A 327 15.27 40.14 -48.62
CA ALA A 327 14.46 40.92 -49.54
C ALA A 327 13.64 42.02 -48.82
N LEU A 328 13.05 41.72 -47.66
CA LEU A 328 12.39 42.73 -46.83
C LEU A 328 13.38 43.70 -46.18
N ALA A 329 14.58 43.26 -45.80
CA ALA A 329 15.63 44.15 -45.30
C ALA A 329 16.15 45.08 -46.40
N ALA A 330 16.32 44.59 -47.62
CA ALA A 330 16.68 45.41 -48.78
C ALA A 330 15.58 46.40 -49.16
N ARG A 331 14.29 46.04 -48.95
CA ARG A 331 13.15 46.92 -49.28
C ARG A 331 12.77 47.90 -48.15
N SER A 332 13.12 47.61 -46.89
CA SER A 332 12.88 48.53 -45.76
C SER A 332 13.87 49.69 -45.65
N VAL A 333 14.82 49.79 -46.59
CA VAL A 333 15.73 50.94 -46.69
C VAL A 333 15.08 52.11 -47.45
N GLU A 334 13.94 51.91 -48.09
CA GLU A 334 13.37 52.91 -49.01
C GLU A 334 12.10 53.62 -48.49
N VAL A 335 11.60 53.36 -47.27
CA VAL A 335 10.29 53.89 -46.80
C VAL A 335 10.31 54.56 -45.41
N GLU A 336 11.47 54.88 -44.84
CA GLU A 336 11.49 55.69 -43.59
C GLU A 336 12.63 56.73 -43.59
N GLU A 337 12.68 57.52 -44.67
CA GLU A 337 13.28 58.86 -44.67
C GLU A 337 12.13 59.89 -44.71
N GLY A 338 11.36 59.99 -43.62
CA GLY A 338 10.29 60.97 -43.52
C GLY A 338 9.48 60.84 -42.24
N SER A 339 9.46 61.92 -41.45
CA SER A 339 8.75 62.16 -40.19
C SER A 339 9.17 61.33 -38.97
N GLY A 340 10.12 61.88 -38.23
CA GLY A 340 10.11 61.76 -36.77
C GLY A 340 9.05 62.70 -36.17
N GLU A 341 8.53 62.31 -35.00
CA GLU A 341 8.36 63.13 -33.80
C GLU A 341 7.59 62.31 -32.75
N ASP A 342 8.27 62.07 -31.63
CA ASP A 342 7.82 62.14 -30.23
C ASP A 342 6.35 61.82 -29.89
N ASN A 343 6.13 60.87 -28.97
CA ASN A 343 5.68 61.25 -27.62
C ASN A 343 5.84 60.10 -26.61
N GLU A 344 6.68 60.33 -25.60
CA GLU A 344 6.72 59.59 -24.33
C GLU A 344 6.05 60.47 -23.25
N GLU A 345 4.87 60.07 -22.75
CA GLU A 345 4.29 60.47 -21.44
C GLU A 345 3.48 59.26 -20.97
N ASN A 346 3.72 58.55 -19.86
CA ASN A 346 3.97 58.85 -18.45
C ASN A 346 2.73 59.36 -17.66
N GLY A 347 2.39 58.64 -16.58
CA GLY A 347 1.42 58.98 -15.53
C GLY A 347 -0.05 58.74 -15.91
N GLY A 348 -0.93 58.15 -15.11
CA GLY A 348 -0.98 57.92 -13.67
C GLY A 348 -2.41 58.24 -13.20
N ASP A 349 -3.06 57.25 -12.58
CA ASP A 349 -4.21 57.31 -11.65
C ASP A 349 -5.49 58.10 -12.00
N MET A 350 -6.66 57.45 -11.94
CA MET A 350 -7.53 57.50 -10.75
C MET A 350 -8.85 56.71 -10.95
N GLU A 351 -9.22 55.99 -9.89
CA GLU A 351 -10.56 55.52 -9.50
C GLU A 351 -11.62 56.63 -9.74
N ASP A 352 -12.90 56.42 -10.02
CA ASP A 352 -13.92 55.56 -9.41
C ASP A 352 -15.16 55.69 -10.30
N ASN A 353 -16.02 54.67 -10.38
CA ASN A 353 -17.38 54.75 -9.81
C ASN A 353 -18.17 53.48 -10.12
N ALA A 354 -18.70 52.91 -9.04
CA ALA A 354 -19.62 51.80 -9.01
C ALA A 354 -21.00 52.19 -9.56
N GLY A 355 -21.70 51.21 -10.12
CA GLY A 355 -23.06 51.36 -10.63
C GLY A 355 -23.61 50.01 -11.07
N ASP A 356 -23.91 49.21 -10.06
CA ASP A 356 -24.65 47.95 -10.07
C ASP A 356 -25.95 48.05 -10.88
N ASP A 357 -26.23 47.11 -11.79
CA ASP A 357 -27.58 46.54 -11.90
C ASP A 357 -27.63 45.28 -12.80
N ALA A 358 -28.53 44.40 -12.38
CA ALA A 358 -28.53 42.98 -12.63
C ALA A 358 -29.19 42.51 -13.96
N ALA A 359 -29.05 41.20 -14.18
CA ALA A 359 -29.94 40.29 -14.91
C ALA A 359 -29.56 39.87 -16.35
N ARG A 360 -29.06 38.63 -16.43
CA ARG A 360 -29.15 37.63 -17.52
C ARG A 360 -30.64 37.22 -17.75
N PRO A 361 -31.02 36.34 -18.73
CA PRO A 361 -30.29 35.71 -19.84
C PRO A 361 -31.08 35.61 -21.19
N GLY A 362 -30.45 34.99 -22.21
CA GLY A 362 -31.08 34.42 -23.42
C GLY A 362 -31.19 35.41 -24.59
N ASP A 363 -30.98 35.10 -25.87
CA ASP A 363 -30.93 33.83 -26.59
C ASP A 363 -30.09 34.04 -27.88
N GLU A 364 -29.40 33.00 -28.32
CA GLU A 364 -28.68 32.95 -29.61
C GLU A 364 -29.56 32.23 -30.66
N GLU A 365 -30.25 33.02 -31.46
CA GLU A 365 -30.68 32.75 -32.84
C GLU A 365 -29.80 33.67 -33.72
N GLU A 366 -29.43 33.41 -34.96
CA GLU A 366 -29.83 32.46 -35.98
C GLU A 366 -28.77 32.56 -37.10
N GLU A 367 -28.75 31.55 -37.96
CA GLU A 367 -28.45 31.62 -39.41
C GLU A 367 -27.18 32.36 -39.92
N GLY A 368 -26.36 31.78 -40.78
CA GLY A 368 -26.65 30.68 -41.68
C GLY A 368 -25.94 30.92 -43.01
N ARG A 369 -25.67 29.81 -43.70
CA ARG A 369 -25.46 29.68 -45.16
C ARG A 369 -24.23 30.43 -45.70
N GLY A 370 -23.28 29.78 -46.35
CA GLY A 370 -23.36 28.55 -47.12
C GLY A 370 -22.69 28.77 -48.47
N ARG A 371 -22.17 27.67 -49.03
CA ARG A 371 -21.63 27.51 -50.40
C ARG A 371 -20.31 28.26 -50.68
N GLY A 372 -19.30 27.66 -51.28
CA GLY A 372 -19.20 26.34 -51.91
C GLY A 372 -18.19 26.42 -53.06
N ALA A 373 -17.63 25.25 -53.40
CA ALA A 373 -16.94 24.94 -54.66
C ALA A 373 -15.57 25.65 -54.89
N LYS A 374 -14.57 25.10 -55.57
CA LYS A 374 -14.36 23.88 -56.34
C LYS A 374 -12.87 23.84 -56.74
N GLY A 375 -12.34 22.64 -56.96
CA GLY A 375 -11.18 22.38 -57.84
C GLY A 375 -9.82 22.72 -57.22
N GLY A 376 -8.78 21.93 -57.32
CA GLY A 376 -8.38 21.01 -58.40
C GLY A 376 -6.85 21.14 -58.56
N PRO A 377 -6.17 20.17 -59.18
CA PRO A 377 -4.91 19.62 -58.67
C PRO A 377 -3.65 19.99 -59.49
N SER A 378 -2.53 19.33 -59.14
CA SER A 378 -1.22 19.26 -59.81
C SER A 378 -0.22 20.36 -59.42
N GLY A 379 1.08 20.12 -59.28
CA GLY A 379 1.92 18.94 -59.49
C GLY A 379 3.39 19.37 -59.43
N ALA A 380 4.30 18.38 -59.24
CA ALA A 380 5.77 18.45 -59.42
C ALA A 380 6.56 19.39 -58.47
N GLY A 381 7.77 19.11 -58.01
CA GLY A 381 8.72 18.02 -58.23
C GLY A 381 10.12 18.46 -57.77
N GLY A 382 10.72 17.71 -56.82
CA GLY A 382 12.17 17.59 -56.55
C GLY A 382 12.90 18.69 -55.74
N PRO A 383 14.15 18.44 -55.25
CA PRO A 383 14.85 17.18 -55.02
C PRO A 383 15.23 16.95 -53.53
N ALA A 384 15.22 15.70 -53.09
CA ALA A 384 15.57 15.27 -51.74
C ALA A 384 17.09 15.12 -51.55
N ALA A 385 17.61 15.75 -50.50
CA ALA A 385 18.99 15.59 -50.04
C ALA A 385 19.18 14.22 -49.36
N LYS A 386 20.29 13.56 -49.70
CA LYS A 386 20.74 12.27 -49.17
C LYS A 386 20.97 12.35 -47.64
N LEU A 387 20.21 11.55 -46.88
CA LEU A 387 20.44 11.29 -45.45
C LEU A 387 21.25 9.99 -45.29
N ASN A 388 22.31 10.07 -44.47
CA ASN A 388 23.24 8.98 -44.15
C ASN A 388 22.52 7.74 -43.60
N ILE A 389 22.50 6.67 -44.41
CA ILE A 389 21.87 5.36 -44.14
C ILE A 389 22.63 4.55 -43.07
N THR A 390 23.86 4.93 -42.74
CA THR A 390 24.76 4.20 -41.83
C THR A 390 24.36 4.27 -40.36
N ALA A 391 23.72 5.35 -39.90
CA ALA A 391 23.28 5.48 -38.50
C ALA A 391 21.98 4.70 -38.19
N LEU A 392 21.12 4.49 -39.21
CA LEU A 392 19.88 3.72 -39.07
C LEU A 392 20.11 2.20 -39.09
N GLN A 393 21.12 1.72 -39.83
CA GLN A 393 21.50 0.31 -39.82
C GLN A 393 22.16 -0.12 -38.49
N ALA A 394 22.94 0.75 -37.85
CA ALA A 394 23.52 0.47 -36.54
C ALA A 394 22.47 0.38 -35.42
N LEU A 395 21.40 1.18 -35.50
CA LEU A 395 20.31 1.17 -34.52
C LEU A 395 19.29 0.04 -34.75
N ALA A 396 19.16 -0.44 -35.99
CA ALA A 396 18.37 -1.63 -36.33
C ALA A 396 19.05 -2.93 -35.88
N ALA A 397 20.38 -3.03 -35.95
CA ALA A 397 21.13 -4.20 -35.49
C ALA A 397 21.11 -4.36 -33.95
N ALA A 398 21.10 -3.26 -33.18
CA ALA A 398 21.01 -3.29 -31.72
C ALA A 398 19.62 -3.71 -31.17
N LYS A 399 18.59 -3.72 -32.02
CA LYS A 399 17.21 -4.11 -31.67
C LYS A 399 16.94 -5.62 -31.86
N ALA A 400 17.79 -6.32 -32.60
CA ALA A 400 17.56 -7.72 -32.98
C ALA A 400 17.84 -8.75 -31.87
N ASN A 401 18.48 -8.37 -30.75
CA ASN A 401 18.93 -9.34 -29.74
C ASN A 401 18.36 -9.15 -28.32
N ARG A 402 17.23 -8.44 -28.17
CA ARG A 402 16.50 -8.39 -26.89
C ARG A 402 15.28 -9.32 -26.94
N PRO A 403 15.15 -10.31 -26.04
CA PRO A 403 13.95 -11.14 -25.99
C PRO A 403 12.74 -10.22 -25.78
N SER A 404 11.72 -10.38 -26.62
CA SER A 404 10.54 -9.51 -26.61
C SER A 404 9.91 -9.48 -25.21
N LEU A 405 9.39 -8.32 -24.83
CA LEU A 405 8.74 -8.11 -23.53
C LEU A 405 7.60 -9.13 -23.33
N ALA A 406 6.93 -9.53 -24.41
CA ALA A 406 5.98 -10.64 -24.45
C ALA A 406 6.57 -11.99 -23.99
N LYS A 407 7.81 -12.36 -24.39
CA LYS A 407 8.46 -13.59 -23.92
C LYS A 407 8.90 -13.52 -22.45
N ARG A 408 9.15 -12.33 -21.90
CA ARG A 408 9.45 -12.12 -20.47
C ARG A 408 8.18 -12.20 -19.62
N VAL A 409 7.10 -11.57 -20.08
CA VAL A 409 5.77 -11.66 -19.45
C VAL A 409 5.22 -13.08 -19.54
N LEU A 410 5.38 -13.77 -20.67
CA LEU A 410 4.99 -15.18 -20.81
C LEU A 410 5.80 -16.10 -19.90
N ARG A 411 7.11 -15.84 -19.70
CA ARG A 411 7.92 -16.58 -18.72
C ARG A 411 7.48 -16.31 -17.28
N ALA A 412 7.17 -15.06 -16.95
CA ALA A 412 6.64 -14.70 -15.63
C ALA A 412 5.24 -15.32 -15.40
N MET A 413 4.39 -15.40 -16.42
CA MET A 413 3.09 -16.08 -16.36
C MET A 413 3.21 -17.61 -16.34
N MET A 414 4.24 -18.20 -16.94
CA MET A 414 4.49 -19.65 -16.81
C MET A 414 4.99 -20.02 -15.40
N PHE A 415 5.69 -19.11 -14.72
CA PHE A 415 6.01 -19.25 -13.28
C PHE A 415 4.80 -18.94 -12.37
N TRP A 416 3.73 -18.34 -12.91
CA TRP A 416 2.49 -18.03 -12.20
C TRP A 416 1.48 -19.18 -12.19
N LYS A 417 1.64 -20.20 -13.05
CA LYS A 417 0.90 -21.46 -12.85
C LYS A 417 1.39 -22.07 -11.55
N GLY A 418 0.59 -21.88 -10.50
CA GLY A 418 0.85 -22.40 -9.15
C GLY A 418 1.16 -23.89 -9.16
N PRO A 419 1.76 -24.40 -8.07
CA PRO A 419 2.20 -25.79 -7.99
C PRO A 419 1.06 -26.71 -8.41
N VAL A 420 1.36 -27.59 -9.38
CA VAL A 420 0.43 -28.63 -9.82
C VAL A 420 0.03 -29.42 -8.59
N GLU A 421 -1.28 -29.44 -8.31
CA GLU A 421 -1.89 -30.14 -7.18
C GLU A 421 -1.51 -31.62 -7.25
N GLN A 422 -0.50 -32.03 -6.47
CA GLN A 422 -0.10 -33.43 -6.37
C GLN A 422 -1.06 -34.13 -5.42
N ARG A 423 -1.89 -35.01 -6.00
CA ARG A 423 -2.68 -35.98 -5.25
C ARG A 423 -1.87 -37.24 -5.05
N ASP A 424 -1.98 -37.83 -3.87
CA ASP A 424 -1.44 -39.17 -3.65
C ASP A 424 -2.27 -40.25 -4.37
N GLY A 425 -1.82 -41.50 -4.30
CA GLY A 425 -2.52 -42.66 -4.87
C GLY A 425 -3.94 -42.90 -4.31
N ASN A 426 -4.32 -42.18 -3.25
CA ASN A 426 -5.64 -42.24 -2.61
C ASN A 426 -6.51 -41.00 -2.91
N GLY A 427 -6.03 -40.06 -3.74
CA GLY A 427 -6.78 -38.89 -4.15
C GLY A 427 -6.79 -37.72 -3.16
N ILE A 428 -5.98 -37.78 -2.10
CA ILE A 428 -5.85 -36.71 -1.10
C ILE A 428 -4.89 -35.63 -1.62
N VAL A 429 -5.31 -34.37 -1.53
CA VAL A 429 -4.52 -33.21 -1.95
C VAL A 429 -3.40 -32.97 -0.95
N ILE A 430 -2.14 -33.17 -1.36
CA ILE A 430 -0.99 -32.91 -0.50
C ILE A 430 -0.66 -31.41 -0.56
N PRO A 431 -0.66 -30.68 0.57
CA PRO A 431 -0.26 -29.29 0.58
C PRO A 431 1.22 -29.14 0.18
N PRO A 432 1.58 -28.11 -0.61
CA PRO A 432 2.93 -27.95 -1.19
C PRO A 432 4.05 -27.86 -0.13
N ALA A 433 3.73 -27.41 1.09
CA ALA A 433 4.65 -27.43 2.21
C ALA A 433 5.04 -28.86 2.64
N ALA A 434 4.08 -29.79 2.67
CA ALA A 434 4.32 -31.19 3.02
C ALA A 434 5.10 -31.93 1.92
N ALA A 435 4.84 -31.63 0.64
CA ALA A 435 5.60 -32.18 -0.48
C ALA A 435 7.08 -31.73 -0.45
N SER A 436 7.34 -30.46 -0.10
CA SER A 436 8.71 -29.94 0.03
C SER A 436 9.49 -30.56 1.21
N LEU A 437 8.79 -30.87 2.30
CA LEU A 437 9.35 -31.54 3.48
C LEU A 437 9.62 -33.03 3.25
N ALA A 438 8.72 -33.73 2.54
CA ALA A 438 8.92 -35.13 2.15
C ALA A 438 10.10 -35.30 1.18
N SER A 439 10.23 -34.40 0.21
CA SER A 439 11.34 -34.41 -0.75
C SER A 439 12.68 -34.08 -0.09
N ARG A 440 12.72 -33.14 0.88
CA ARG A 440 13.92 -32.87 1.69
C ARG A 440 14.28 -34.02 2.63
N ARG A 441 13.31 -34.74 3.19
CA ARG A 441 13.57 -35.94 4.02
C ARG A 441 14.11 -37.11 3.19
N LEU A 442 13.64 -37.30 1.96
CA LEU A 442 14.16 -38.33 1.06
C LEU A 442 15.62 -38.07 0.65
N VAL A 443 15.96 -36.81 0.33
CA VAL A 443 17.34 -36.41 0.00
C VAL A 443 18.27 -36.53 1.21
N HIS A 444 17.81 -36.20 2.42
CA HIS A 444 18.60 -36.42 3.64
C HIS A 444 18.72 -37.89 4.03
N SER A 445 17.70 -38.73 3.78
CA SER A 445 17.80 -40.17 4.05
C SER A 445 18.77 -40.87 3.10
N GLN A 446 18.82 -40.47 1.82
CA GLN A 446 19.79 -41.05 0.87
C GLN A 446 21.22 -40.55 1.11
N ALA A 447 21.40 -39.31 1.58
CA ALA A 447 22.70 -38.82 2.02
C ALA A 447 23.19 -39.49 3.32
N ALA A 448 22.28 -39.87 4.23
CA ALA A 448 22.61 -40.59 5.46
C ALA A 448 22.94 -42.08 5.23
N VAL A 449 22.33 -42.71 4.22
CA VAL A 449 22.62 -44.11 3.86
C VAL A 449 23.95 -44.25 3.10
N LEU A 450 24.40 -43.21 2.39
CA LEU A 450 25.71 -43.17 1.72
C LEU A 450 26.90 -42.84 2.65
N TRP A 451 26.65 -42.57 3.92
CA TRP A 451 27.68 -42.39 4.96
C TRP A 451 27.84 -43.63 5.87
N LEU A 452 27.07 -44.69 5.62
CA LEU A 452 27.02 -45.91 6.42
C LEU A 452 27.23 -47.20 5.59
N VAL A 453 27.85 -47.06 4.42
CA VAL A 453 28.52 -48.11 3.62
C VAL A 453 29.87 -47.55 3.23
#